data_AF-A0A6V8KDP3-F1
#
_entry.id   AF-A0A6V8KDP3-F1
#
_cell.length_a   1.000
_cell.length_b   1.000
_cell.length_c   1.000
_cell.angle_alpha   90.00
_cell.angle_beta   90.00
_cell.angle_gamma   90.00
#
_symmetry.space_group_name_H-M   'P 1'
#
loop_
_entity.id
_entity.type
_entity.pdbx_description
1 polymer ?
#
loop_
_entity_poly.entity_id
_entity_poly.type
_entity_poly.pdbx_seq_one_letter_code
_entity_poly.pdbx_strand_id
1 'polypeptide(L)'
;MADNRRDGPSFRDPPLTGAEVWLIGTLAELHAITAALGDAGAVAYQAPRKAMHGSDAGRYRQYVRLNIASAAPRQRTHARPDDSGGVLIDLDAARRRTA
;
A
#
# COMPACT_ATOMS: atom_id res chain seq x y z
N MET A 1 8.09 -12.32 31.02
CA MET A 1 8.10 -11.02 30.31
C MET A 1 8.43 -11.29 28.85
N ALA A 2 7.46 -11.09 27.97
CA ALA A 2 7.68 -11.02 26.54
C ALA A 2 6.72 -9.95 26.03
N ASP A 3 7.27 -8.78 25.73
CA ASP A 3 6.57 -7.66 25.09
C ASP A 3 6.16 -8.12 23.69
N ASN A 4 4.93 -8.59 23.54
CA ASN A 4 4.34 -8.87 22.24
C ASN A 4 3.91 -7.54 21.60
N ARG A 5 4.89 -6.69 21.30
CA ARG A 5 4.69 -5.56 20.39
C ARG A 5 4.42 -6.16 19.02
N ARG A 6 3.14 -6.42 18.74
CA ARG A 6 2.68 -6.41 17.36
C ARG A 6 2.92 -4.99 16.90
N ASP A 7 3.95 -4.78 16.09
CA ASP A 7 4.03 -3.62 15.20
C ASP A 7 2.77 -3.66 14.33
N GLY A 8 1.71 -3.04 14.85
CA GLY A 8 0.50 -2.80 14.10
C GLY A 8 0.86 -1.86 12.96
N PRO A 9 0.18 -1.98 11.80
CA PRO A 9 0.44 -1.11 10.65
C PRO A 9 0.40 0.35 11.12
N SER A 10 1.49 1.06 10.83
CA SER A 10 1.62 2.45 11.22
C SER A 10 0.57 3.26 10.47
N PHE A 11 0.01 4.32 11.05
CA PHE A 11 -0.96 5.19 10.35
C PHE A 11 -0.38 5.79 9.05
N ARG A 12 0.95 5.76 8.88
CA ARG A 12 1.67 6.18 7.69
C ARG A 12 1.78 5.12 6.59
N ASP A 13 1.47 3.86 6.88
CA ASP A 13 1.47 2.82 5.86
C ASP A 13 0.18 2.90 5.03
N PRO A 14 0.27 2.90 3.70
CA PRO A 14 -0.91 2.87 2.87
C PRO A 14 -1.71 1.59 3.17
N PRO A 15 -3.05 1.68 3.28
CA PRO A 15 -3.86 0.48 3.49
C PRO A 15 -3.64 -0.46 2.31
N LEU A 16 -3.05 -1.63 2.58
CA LEU A 16 -2.81 -2.63 1.56
C LEU A 16 -4.12 -3.38 1.31
N THR A 17 -4.64 -3.30 0.09
CA THR A 17 -5.76 -4.12 -0.37
C THR A 17 -5.18 -5.35 -1.08
N GLY A 18 -5.60 -6.55 -0.69
CA GLY A 18 -5.19 -7.78 -1.35
C GLY A 18 -5.86 -7.96 -2.72
N ALA A 19 -5.12 -8.42 -3.72
CA ALA A 19 -5.66 -8.84 -5.01
C ALA A 19 -5.11 -10.22 -5.41
N GLU A 20 -5.88 -10.97 -6.18
CA GLU A 20 -5.48 -12.29 -6.68
C GLU A 20 -5.65 -12.31 -8.19
N VAL A 21 -4.60 -12.71 -8.91
CA VAL A 21 -4.55 -12.62 -10.38
C VAL A 21 -3.95 -13.88 -11.01
N TRP A 22 -4.39 -14.18 -12.22
CA TRP A 22 -3.74 -15.15 -13.10
C TRP A 22 -2.94 -14.42 -14.17
N LEU A 23 -1.63 -14.65 -14.19
CA LEU A 23 -0.76 -14.19 -15.25
C LEU A 23 -0.70 -15.27 -16.32
N ILE A 24 -0.83 -14.89 -17.59
CA ILE A 24 -0.70 -15.77 -18.75
C ILE A 24 0.29 -15.14 -19.72
N GLY A 25 1.27 -15.91 -20.16
CA GLY A 25 2.29 -15.44 -21.10
C GLY A 25 3.37 -16.48 -21.34
N THR A 26 4.38 -16.11 -22.10
CA THR A 26 5.62 -16.89 -22.24
C THR A 26 6.39 -16.93 -20.91
N LEU A 27 7.32 -17.87 -20.79
CA LEU A 27 8.15 -17.98 -19.58
C LEU A 27 8.95 -16.68 -19.32
N ALA A 28 9.43 -16.02 -20.37
CA ALA A 28 10.20 -14.78 -20.28
C ALA A 28 9.32 -13.62 -19.79
N GLU A 29 8.11 -13.47 -20.34
CA GLU A 29 7.15 -12.44 -19.90
C GLU A 29 6.75 -12.65 -18.45
N LEU A 30 6.41 -13.90 -18.06
CA LEU A 30 6.06 -14.20 -16.68
C LEU A 30 7.23 -13.90 -15.74
N HIS A 31 8.47 -14.22 -16.12
CA HIS A 31 9.64 -13.89 -15.32
C HIS A 31 9.79 -12.38 -15.13
N ALA A 32 9.73 -11.60 -16.21
CA ALA A 32 9.85 -10.15 -16.18
C ALA A 32 8.75 -9.50 -15.31
N ILE A 33 7.49 -9.93 -15.48
CA ILE A 33 6.36 -9.43 -14.69
C ILE A 33 6.55 -9.77 -13.21
N THR A 34 6.90 -11.02 -12.88
CA THR A 34 7.09 -11.43 -11.48
C THR A 34 8.26 -10.70 -10.82
N ALA A 35 9.33 -10.42 -11.57
CA ALA A 35 10.47 -9.63 -11.08
C ALA A 35 10.04 -8.19 -10.78
N ALA A 36 9.38 -7.52 -11.73
CA ALA A 36 8.90 -6.15 -11.53
C ALA A 36 7.91 -6.03 -10.36
N LEU A 37 7.02 -7.01 -10.19
CA LEU A 37 6.10 -7.06 -9.05
C LEU A 37 6.83 -7.32 -7.72
N GLY A 38 7.89 -8.13 -7.74
CA GLY A 38 8.76 -8.37 -6.58
C GLY A 38 9.51 -7.11 -6.17
N ASP A 39 10.09 -6.41 -7.13
CA ASP A 39 10.81 -5.14 -6.91
C ASP A 39 9.89 -4.04 -6.36
N ALA A 40 8.61 -4.05 -6.76
CA ALA A 40 7.59 -3.17 -6.21
C ALA A 40 7.10 -3.56 -4.79
N GLY A 41 7.58 -4.68 -4.23
CA GLY A 41 7.10 -5.21 -2.95
C GLY A 41 5.64 -5.68 -2.99
N ALA A 42 5.11 -5.92 -4.19
CA ALA A 42 3.68 -6.19 -4.39
C ALA A 42 3.33 -7.68 -4.25
N VAL A 43 4.28 -8.61 -4.26
CA VAL A 43 3.99 -10.06 -4.25
C VAL A 43 3.84 -10.59 -2.82
N ALA A 44 2.64 -11.06 -2.48
CA ALA A 44 2.38 -11.76 -1.22
C ALA A 44 2.56 -13.28 -1.36
N TYR A 45 2.23 -13.84 -2.52
CA TYR A 45 2.37 -15.27 -2.81
C TYR A 45 2.48 -15.51 -4.32
N GLN A 46 3.27 -16.50 -4.71
CA GLN A 46 3.38 -16.97 -6.09
C GLN A 46 3.27 -18.49 -6.15
N ALA A 47 2.40 -19.00 -7.02
CA ALA A 47 2.32 -20.43 -7.31
C ALA A 47 3.34 -20.84 -8.40
N PRO A 48 3.69 -22.14 -8.51
CA PRO A 48 4.45 -22.66 -9.64
C PRO A 48 3.74 -22.39 -10.98
N ARG A 49 4.54 -22.18 -12.04
CA ARG A 49 4.05 -21.99 -13.40
C ARG A 49 3.50 -23.30 -13.96
N LYS A 50 2.36 -23.25 -14.64
CA LYS A 50 1.77 -24.40 -15.34
C LYS A 50 1.76 -24.13 -16.83
N ALA A 51 2.38 -25.02 -17.59
CA ALA A 51 2.34 -24.96 -19.05
C ALA A 51 0.90 -25.09 -19.56
N MET A 52 0.61 -24.39 -20.64
CA MET A 52 -0.64 -24.49 -21.38
C MET A 52 -0.44 -25.38 -22.61
N HIS A 53 -1.53 -25.96 -23.10
CA HIS A 53 -1.55 -26.92 -24.20
C HIS A 53 -2.56 -26.50 -25.27
N GLY A 54 -2.53 -27.12 -26.45
CA GLY A 54 -3.39 -26.77 -27.57
C GLY A 54 -2.96 -25.46 -28.23
N SER A 55 -3.92 -24.60 -28.57
CA SER A 55 -3.66 -23.32 -29.27
C SER A 55 -2.76 -22.35 -28.49
N ASP A 56 -2.62 -22.54 -27.17
CA ASP A 56 -1.74 -21.75 -26.30
C ASP A 56 -0.42 -22.48 -25.96
N ALA A 57 -0.03 -23.48 -26.74
CA ALA A 57 1.27 -24.14 -26.56
C ALA A 57 2.42 -23.13 -26.57
N GLY A 58 3.36 -23.30 -25.63
CA GLY A 58 4.46 -22.35 -25.40
C GLY A 58 4.13 -21.24 -24.39
N ARG A 59 2.86 -21.12 -23.96
CA ARG A 59 2.45 -20.24 -22.87
C ARG A 59 2.35 -20.98 -21.54
N TYR A 60 2.40 -20.19 -20.48
CA TYR A 60 2.32 -20.61 -19.10
C TYR A 60 1.27 -19.76 -18.40
N ARG A 61 0.62 -20.35 -17.41
CA ARG A 61 -0.21 -19.63 -16.44
C ARG A 61 0.41 -19.69 -15.06
N GLN A 62 0.30 -18.60 -14.31
CA GLN A 62 0.79 -18.50 -12.94
C GLN A 62 -0.20 -17.72 -12.08
N TYR A 63 -0.55 -18.28 -10.92
CA TYR A 63 -1.37 -17.60 -9.94
C TYR A 63 -0.49 -16.79 -8.99
N VAL A 64 -0.88 -15.54 -8.76
CA VAL A 64 -0.14 -14.59 -7.91
C VAL A 64 -1.13 -13.86 -7.00
N ARG A 65 -0.78 -13.74 -5.72
CA ARG A 65 -1.48 -12.87 -4.76
C ARG A 65 -0.64 -11.63 -4.55
N LEU A 66 -1.28 -10.48 -4.65
CA LEU A 66 -0.66 -9.18 -4.60
C LEU A 66 -1.15 -8.39 -3.40
N ASN A 67 -0.24 -7.61 -2.81
CA ASN A 67 -0.55 -6.51 -1.93
C ASN A 67 -0.56 -5.24 -2.78
N ILE A 68 -1.73 -4.64 -2.96
CA ILE A 68 -1.88 -3.38 -3.70
C ILE A 68 -1.98 -2.26 -2.68
N ALA A 69 -1.05 -1.31 -2.72
CA ALA A 69 -1.19 -0.07 -1.97
C ALA A 69 -2.47 0.63 -2.43
N SER A 70 -3.47 0.69 -1.56
CA SER A 70 -4.60 1.57 -1.78
C SER A 70 -4.06 2.98 -1.74
N ALA A 71 -4.28 3.75 -2.81
CA ALA A 71 -4.11 5.18 -2.77
C ALA A 71 -5.15 5.72 -1.78
N ALA A 72 -4.81 5.74 -0.49
CA ALA A 72 -5.57 6.50 0.48
C ALA A 72 -5.74 7.91 -0.12
N PRO A 73 -6.95 8.48 -0.13
CA PRO A 73 -7.13 9.84 -0.59
C PRO A 73 -6.15 10.67 0.22
N ARG A 74 -5.18 11.27 -0.49
CA ARG A 74 -4.14 12.13 0.07
C ARG A 74 -4.89 13.09 0.96
N GLN A 75 -4.86 12.86 2.28
CA GLN A 75 -5.45 13.81 3.22
C GLN A 75 -4.77 15.10 2.84
N ARG A 76 -5.55 16.06 2.34
CA ARG A 76 -5.05 17.42 2.16
C ARG A 76 -4.62 17.77 3.57
N THR A 77 -3.32 17.72 3.84
CA THR A 77 -2.74 18.40 4.98
C THR A 77 -3.35 19.77 4.88
N HIS A 78 -4.24 20.10 5.81
CA HIS A 78 -4.73 21.46 5.96
C HIS A 78 -3.47 22.29 5.94
N ALA A 79 -3.24 23.00 4.82
CA ALA A 79 -2.25 24.03 4.78
C ALA A 79 -2.62 24.91 5.97
N ARG A 80 -1.72 24.97 6.95
CA ARG A 80 -1.81 25.93 8.03
C ARG A 80 -2.14 27.26 7.36
N PRO A 81 -3.25 27.93 7.72
CA PRO A 81 -3.50 29.26 7.21
C PRO A 81 -2.41 30.11 7.83
N ASP A 82 -1.33 30.35 7.08
CA ASP A 82 -0.46 31.45 7.36
C ASP A 82 -0.91 32.62 6.49
N ASP A 83 -0.97 33.76 7.14
CA ASP A 83 -1.17 35.10 6.60
C ASP A 83 -2.56 35.54 6.12
N SER A 84 -3.58 35.29 6.94
CA SER A 84 -4.74 36.19 7.00
C SER A 84 -5.19 36.41 8.45
N GLY A 85 -4.42 37.22 9.19
CA GLY A 85 -4.94 38.17 10.19
C GLY A 85 -5.74 37.66 11.38
N GLY A 86 -5.66 36.37 11.74
CA GLY A 86 -6.34 35.84 12.93
C GLY A 86 -5.44 35.88 14.16
N VAL A 87 -5.65 36.83 15.08
CA VAL A 87 -5.02 36.79 16.42
C VAL A 87 -5.51 35.54 17.15
N LEU A 88 -4.60 34.61 17.43
CA LEU A 88 -4.86 33.47 18.30
C LEU A 88 -4.94 33.97 19.74
N ILE A 89 -6.12 33.87 20.36
CA ILE A 89 -6.30 34.21 21.77
C ILE A 89 -5.84 33.02 22.61
N ASP A 90 -4.89 33.27 23.51
CA ASP A 90 -4.50 32.33 24.56
C ASP A 90 -5.63 32.25 25.61
N LEU A 91 -6.45 31.21 25.53
CA LEU A 91 -7.56 30.96 26.44
C LEU A 91 -7.10 30.66 27.87
N ASP A 92 -5.89 30.12 28.06
CA ASP A 92 -5.34 29.82 29.39
C ASP A 92 -4.88 31.11 30.10
N ALA A 93 -4.38 32.08 29.35
CA ALA A 93 -4.13 33.41 29.87
C ALA A 93 -5.44 34.16 30.18
N ALA A 94 -6.47 34.02 29.33
CA ALA A 94 -7.77 34.65 29.56
C ALA A 94 -8.48 34.08 30.79
N ARG A 95 -8.40 32.76 31.02
CA ARG A 95 -9.06 32.08 32.15
C ARG A 95 -8.42 32.38 33.50
N ARG A 96 -7.13 32.75 33.52
CA ARG A 96 -6.41 33.17 34.74
C ARG A 96 -6.70 34.62 35.15
N ARG A 97 -7.37 35.40 34.31
CA ARG A 97 -7.68 36.82 34.53
C ARG A 97 -9.08 37.07 35.09
N THR A 98 -9.94 36.05 35.11
CA THR A 98 -11.31 36.11 35.61
C THR A 98 -11.51 35.36 36.93
N ALA A 99 -10.42 34.97 37.59
CA ALA A 99 -10.40 34.39 38.94
C ALA A 99 -9.89 35.41 39.96
#